data_AF-A0A2V6YLA3-F1
#
_entry.id   AF-A0A2V6YLA3-F1
#
_cell.length_a   1.000
_cell.length_b   1.000
_cell.length_c   1.000
_cell.angle_alpha   90.00
_cell.angle_beta   90.00
_cell.angle_gamma   90.00
#
_symmetry.space_group_name_H-M   'P 1'
#
loop_
_entity.id
_entity.type
_entity.pdbx_description
1 polymer ?
#
loop_
_entity_poly.entity_id
_entity_poly.type
_entity_poly.pdbx_seq_one_letter_code
_entity_poly.pdbx_strand_id
1 'polypeptide(L)'
;MRWDESPRFLLIASVASAIVSAAFGLAAIWDHPGYNVAAAALALLTAILGCRAYERSTHRRLGRLQREHLVLRLRQLPSPIEFRVVAVPDAEAVRFAQELLDVFVEGGWPAHGVYRALPANAASTGLFVAVQDGNFPSEEERRLLLMLSEFGMYAVKSTSPKLTHPKALELLVGHRPTM
;
A
#
# COMPACT_ATOMS: atom_id res chain seq x y z
N MET A 1 -3.14 -35.46 0.76
CA MET A 1 -2.49 -34.13 0.65
C MET A 1 -3.50 -33.08 1.07
N ARG A 2 -3.35 -32.54 2.30
CA ARG A 2 -4.31 -31.60 2.92
C ARG A 2 -3.77 -30.19 2.72
N TRP A 3 -4.50 -29.34 2.00
CA TRP A 3 -4.13 -27.98 1.62
C TRP A 3 -4.51 -26.96 2.73
N ASP A 4 -3.97 -27.14 3.95
CA ASP A 4 -4.23 -26.23 5.09
C ASP A 4 -2.93 -25.70 5.74
N GLU A 5 -1.83 -25.64 4.99
CA GLU A 5 -0.60 -25.03 5.49
C GLU A 5 -0.68 -23.50 5.36
N SER A 6 -0.90 -22.89 6.51
CA SER A 6 -1.16 -21.47 6.69
C SER A 6 0.04 -20.60 6.25
N PRO A 7 -0.18 -19.35 5.80
CA PRO A 7 0.88 -18.44 5.30
C PRO A 7 2.05 -18.21 6.28
N ARG A 8 1.79 -18.43 7.58
CA ARG A 8 2.80 -18.38 8.64
C ARG A 8 3.82 -19.51 8.53
N PHE A 9 3.42 -20.71 8.09
CA PHE A 9 4.33 -21.83 7.87
C PHE A 9 5.29 -21.56 6.73
N LEU A 10 4.84 -20.93 5.65
CA LEU A 10 5.71 -20.54 4.54
C LEU A 10 6.70 -19.44 4.93
N LEU A 11 6.29 -18.51 5.80
CA LEU A 11 7.16 -17.45 6.31
C LEU A 11 8.16 -18.01 7.36
N ILE A 12 7.74 -18.93 8.21
CA ILE A 12 8.62 -19.63 9.14
C ILE A 12 9.60 -20.53 8.38
N ALA A 13 9.15 -21.23 7.34
CA ALA A 13 10.00 -22.05 6.48
C ALA A 13 11.00 -21.21 5.68
N SER A 14 10.62 -20.02 5.21
CA SER A 14 11.54 -19.12 4.50
C SER A 14 12.58 -18.51 5.45
N VAL A 15 12.18 -18.13 6.66
CA VAL A 15 13.10 -17.64 7.70
C VAL A 15 14.03 -18.76 8.17
N ALA A 16 13.51 -19.96 8.40
CA ALA A 16 14.31 -21.13 8.76
C ALA A 16 15.29 -21.50 7.64
N SER A 17 14.85 -21.46 6.38
CA SER A 17 15.72 -21.67 5.21
C SER A 17 16.81 -20.60 5.08
N ALA A 18 16.49 -19.33 5.37
CA ALA A 18 17.46 -18.24 5.39
C ALA A 18 18.50 -18.40 6.51
N ILE A 19 18.07 -18.81 7.71
CA ILE A 19 18.97 -19.08 8.85
C ILE A 19 19.87 -20.27 8.56
N VAL A 20 19.33 -21.36 8.00
CA VAL A 20 20.12 -22.54 7.61
C VAL A 20 21.12 -22.18 6.50
N SER A 21 20.72 -21.36 5.53
CA SER A 21 21.61 -20.91 4.45
C SER A 21 22.71 -19.97 4.97
N ALA A 22 22.40 -19.10 5.94
CA ALA A 22 23.40 -18.26 6.60
C ALA A 22 24.37 -19.07 7.48
N ALA A 23 23.89 -20.11 8.15
CA ALA A 23 24.72 -21.03 8.94
C ALA A 23 25.64 -21.89 8.05
N PHE A 24 25.14 -22.37 6.90
CA PHE A 24 25.97 -23.05 5.89
C PHE A 24 26.98 -22.10 5.24
N GLY A 25 26.59 -20.84 4.99
CA GLY A 25 27.50 -19.79 4.53
C GLY A 25 28.63 -19.53 5.52
N LEU A 26 28.32 -19.39 6.81
CA LEU A 26 29.30 -19.18 7.88
C LEU A 26 30.23 -20.38 8.10
N ALA A 27 29.72 -21.61 7.98
CA ALA A 27 30.55 -22.81 8.04
C ALA A 27 31.47 -22.98 6.82
N ALA A 28 31.09 -22.45 5.65
CA ALA A 28 31.86 -22.54 4.41
C ALA A 28 32.92 -21.42 4.24
N ILE A 29 32.91 -20.40 5.10
CA ILE A 29 33.87 -19.26 5.09
C ILE A 29 35.29 -19.70 5.52
N TRP A 30 35.47 -20.91 6.03
CA TRP A 30 36.77 -21.32 6.55
C TRP A 30 37.85 -21.54 5.48
N ASP A 31 37.54 -21.78 4.19
CA ASP A 31 38.62 -22.14 3.23
C ASP A 31 38.63 -21.54 1.81
N HIS A 32 37.58 -20.91 1.25
CA HIS A 32 37.68 -20.47 -0.17
C HIS A 32 36.96 -19.15 -0.56
N PRO A 33 37.63 -18.23 -1.28
CA PRO A 33 37.10 -16.91 -1.66
C PRO A 33 35.98 -16.93 -2.72
N GLY A 34 35.77 -18.04 -3.43
CA GLY A 34 34.70 -18.17 -4.44
C GLY A 34 33.28 -18.20 -3.87
N TYR A 35 33.12 -18.60 -2.60
CA TYR A 35 31.82 -18.71 -1.94
C TYR A 35 31.26 -17.37 -1.44
N ASN A 36 32.10 -16.34 -1.32
CA ASN A 36 31.67 -14.98 -0.96
C ASN A 36 30.71 -14.40 -2.00
N VAL A 37 30.94 -14.70 -3.29
CA VAL A 37 30.07 -14.24 -4.39
C VAL A 37 28.73 -14.98 -4.38
N ALA A 38 28.75 -16.28 -4.08
CA ALA A 38 27.53 -17.08 -3.97
C ALA A 38 26.69 -16.68 -2.76
N ALA A 39 27.32 -16.43 -1.59
CA ALA A 39 26.65 -15.96 -0.39
C ALA A 39 26.07 -14.54 -0.58
N ALA A 40 26.81 -13.65 -1.23
CA ALA A 40 26.33 -12.32 -1.59
C ALA A 40 25.14 -12.39 -2.54
N ALA A 41 25.22 -13.21 -3.60
CA ALA A 41 24.11 -13.42 -4.54
C ALA A 41 22.87 -14.02 -3.85
N LEU A 42 23.06 -14.95 -2.91
CA LEU A 42 21.97 -15.55 -2.15
C LEU A 42 21.33 -14.53 -1.20
N ALA A 43 22.12 -13.71 -0.52
CA ALA A 43 21.62 -12.63 0.33
C ALA A 43 20.83 -11.60 -0.48
N LEU A 44 21.30 -11.27 -1.68
CA LEU A 44 20.63 -10.35 -2.61
C LEU A 44 19.32 -10.95 -3.13
N LEU A 45 19.30 -12.23 -3.51
CA LEU A 45 18.07 -12.94 -3.89
C LEU A 45 17.09 -13.06 -2.73
N THR A 46 17.57 -13.27 -1.51
CA THR A 46 16.73 -13.34 -0.30
C THR A 46 16.13 -11.97 0.00
N ALA A 47 16.91 -10.89 -0.15
CA ALA A 47 16.41 -9.52 -0.03
C ALA A 47 15.36 -9.20 -1.11
N ILE A 48 15.61 -9.57 -2.37
CA ILE A 48 14.66 -9.35 -3.48
C ILE A 48 13.37 -10.15 -3.26
N LEU A 49 13.47 -11.42 -2.87
CA LEU A 49 12.31 -12.27 -2.58
C LEU A 49 11.57 -11.77 -1.34
N GLY A 50 12.28 -11.27 -0.32
CA GLY A 50 11.71 -10.60 0.84
C GLY A 50 10.94 -9.34 0.46
N CYS A 51 11.51 -8.47 -0.38
CA CYS A 51 10.82 -7.30 -0.90
C CYS A 51 9.58 -7.67 -1.74
N ARG A 52 9.69 -8.67 -2.62
CA ARG A 52 8.57 -9.15 -3.46
C ARG A 52 7.48 -9.81 -2.63
N ALA A 53 7.84 -10.55 -1.58
CA ALA A 53 6.89 -11.15 -0.65
C ALA A 53 6.23 -10.07 0.22
N TYR A 54 6.99 -9.06 0.65
CA TYR A 54 6.49 -7.90 1.36
C TYR A 54 5.47 -7.14 0.51
N GLU A 55 5.80 -6.77 -0.73
CA GLU A 55 4.89 -6.16 -1.72
C GLU A 55 3.61 -7.00 -1.95
N ARG A 56 3.76 -8.32 -2.13
CA ARG A 56 2.61 -9.23 -2.30
C ARG A 56 1.74 -9.36 -1.06
N SER A 57 2.32 -9.24 0.13
CA SER A 57 1.59 -9.34 1.40
C SER A 57 0.86 -8.04 1.76
N THR A 58 1.43 -6.87 1.42
CA THR A 58 0.76 -5.57 1.59
C THR A 58 -0.42 -5.38 0.63
N HIS A 59 -0.46 -6.12 -0.48
CA HIS A 59 -1.50 -6.00 -1.52
C HIS A 59 -2.62 -7.05 -1.45
N ARG A 60 -2.76 -7.78 -0.34
CA ARG A 60 -3.85 -8.76 -0.11
C ARG A 60 -4.78 -8.31 1.01
N ARG A 61 -5.74 -7.44 0.69
CA ARG A 61 -6.68 -6.79 1.63
C ARG A 61 -5.92 -5.97 2.69
N LEU A 62 -6.54 -4.89 3.18
CA LEU A 62 -6.04 -4.26 4.40
C LEU A 62 -6.06 -5.32 5.51
N GLY A 63 -4.88 -5.85 5.85
CA GLY A 63 -4.77 -6.84 6.93
C GLY A 63 -5.40 -6.25 8.19
N ARG A 64 -6.12 -7.05 8.98
CA ARG A 64 -6.88 -6.55 10.14
C ARG A 64 -6.07 -5.60 11.05
N LEU A 65 -4.80 -5.92 11.30
CA LEU A 65 -3.89 -5.09 12.09
C LEU A 65 -3.50 -3.77 11.40
N GLN A 66 -3.33 -3.79 10.07
CA GLN A 66 -3.04 -2.61 9.26
C GLN A 66 -4.26 -1.68 9.22
N ARG A 67 -5.47 -2.26 9.09
CA ARG A 67 -6.75 -1.55 9.18
C ARG A 67 -6.90 -0.83 10.52
N GLU A 68 -6.69 -1.54 11.62
CA GLU A 68 -6.79 -0.98 12.98
C GLU A 68 -5.78 0.16 13.21
N HIS A 69 -4.53 0.00 12.77
CA HIS A 69 -3.52 1.08 12.86
C HIS A 69 -3.86 2.26 11.95
N LEU A 70 -4.36 2.01 10.74
CA LEU A 70 -4.77 3.04 9.80
C LEU A 70 -5.91 3.89 10.38
N VAL A 71 -6.92 3.26 10.98
CA VAL A 71 -8.02 3.93 11.68
C VAL A 71 -7.50 4.80 12.83
N LEU A 72 -6.60 4.28 13.66
CA LEU A 72 -6.02 5.04 14.77
C LEU A 72 -5.23 6.26 14.28
N ARG A 73 -4.46 6.13 13.20
CA ARG A 73 -3.73 7.25 12.60
C ARG A 73 -4.67 8.28 11.98
N LEU A 74 -5.75 7.85 11.33
CA LEU A 74 -6.77 8.75 10.77
C LEU A 74 -7.43 9.61 11.84
N ARG A 75 -7.69 9.07 13.04
CA ARG A 75 -8.26 9.82 14.18
C ARG A 75 -7.33 10.90 14.73
N GLN A 76 -6.02 10.78 14.51
CA GLN A 76 -5.02 11.75 14.95
C GLN A 76 -4.83 12.88 13.93
N LEU A 77 -5.24 12.66 12.68
CA LEU A 77 -5.15 13.66 11.63
C LEU A 77 -6.35 14.61 11.69
N PRO A 78 -6.15 15.92 11.47
CA PRO A 78 -7.27 16.83 11.30
C PRO A 78 -8.05 16.40 10.06
N SER A 79 -9.36 16.21 10.23
CA SER A 79 -10.22 15.85 9.11
C SER A 79 -10.35 17.03 8.14
N PRO A 80 -10.33 16.78 6.81
CA PRO A 80 -10.66 17.79 5.83
C PRO A 80 -12.13 18.20 5.99
N ILE A 81 -12.51 19.33 5.39
CA ILE A 81 -13.92 19.77 5.38
C ILE A 81 -14.78 18.80 4.55
N GLU A 82 -14.20 18.23 3.50
CA GLU A 82 -14.85 17.25 2.64
C GLU A 82 -13.83 16.21 2.16
N PHE A 83 -14.21 14.94 2.17
CA PHE A 83 -13.40 13.85 1.65
C PHE A 83 -14.24 12.96 0.74
N ARG A 84 -13.77 12.73 -0.48
CA ARG A 84 -14.45 11.88 -1.46
C ARG A 84 -13.57 10.73 -1.88
N VAL A 85 -14.15 9.54 -1.99
CA VAL A 85 -13.47 8.38 -2.57
C VAL A 85 -14.03 8.15 -3.96
N VAL A 86 -13.15 8.09 -4.96
CA VAL A 86 -13.50 7.91 -6.36
C VAL A 86 -12.83 6.64 -6.86
N ALA A 87 -13.53 5.82 -7.65
CA ALA A 87 -12.97 4.61 -8.24
C ALA A 87 -13.15 4.62 -9.77
N VAL A 88 -12.15 4.10 -10.48
CA VAL A 88 -12.31 3.72 -11.89
C VAL A 88 -13.36 2.61 -12.03
N PRO A 89 -14.05 2.48 -13.19
CA PRO A 89 -15.12 1.50 -13.37
C PRO A 89 -14.55 0.08 -13.56
N ASP A 90 -13.84 -0.40 -12.56
CA ASP A 90 -13.28 -1.74 -12.42
C ASP A 90 -13.71 -2.34 -11.07
N ALA A 91 -14.05 -3.63 -11.07
CA ALA A 91 -14.62 -4.28 -9.89
C ALA A 91 -13.62 -4.40 -8.73
N GLU A 92 -12.32 -4.58 -9.02
CA GLU A 92 -11.29 -4.64 -7.99
C GLU A 92 -11.03 -3.25 -7.40
N ALA A 93 -10.94 -2.22 -8.25
CA ALA A 93 -10.80 -0.83 -7.84
C ALA A 93 -11.98 -0.35 -6.97
N VAL A 94 -13.22 -0.66 -7.37
CA VAL A 94 -14.43 -0.30 -6.61
C VAL A 94 -14.44 -1.00 -5.25
N ARG A 95 -14.09 -2.29 -5.19
CA ARG A 95 -14.03 -3.03 -3.93
C ARG A 95 -12.96 -2.44 -2.99
N PHE A 96 -11.78 -2.12 -3.53
CA PHE A 96 -10.72 -1.52 -2.72
C PHE A 96 -11.08 -0.10 -2.24
N ALA A 97 -11.73 0.69 -3.09
CA ALA A 97 -12.28 1.99 -2.72
C ALA A 97 -13.32 1.88 -1.60
N GLN A 98 -14.17 0.84 -1.62
CA GLN A 98 -15.11 0.57 -0.54
C GLN A 98 -14.40 0.20 0.77
N GLU A 99 -13.38 -0.67 0.71
CA GLU A 99 -12.57 -1.01 1.89
C GLU A 99 -11.91 0.24 2.50
N LEU A 100 -11.38 1.13 1.67
CA LEU A 100 -10.82 2.41 2.11
C LEU A 100 -11.88 3.32 2.71
N LEU A 101 -13.02 3.48 2.03
CA LEU A 101 -14.15 4.29 2.52
C LEU A 101 -14.52 3.89 3.96
N ASP A 102 -14.70 2.59 4.21
CA ASP A 102 -15.06 2.08 5.53
C ASP A 102 -14.01 2.46 6.59
N VAL A 103 -12.72 2.44 6.23
CA VAL A 103 -11.63 2.85 7.13
C VAL A 103 -11.64 4.35 7.40
N PHE A 104 -11.85 5.18 6.38
CA PHE A 104 -11.96 6.63 6.56
C PHE A 104 -13.16 7.01 7.44
N VAL A 105 -14.31 6.37 7.23
CA VAL A 105 -15.51 6.57 8.06
C VAL A 105 -15.24 6.14 9.51
N GLU A 106 -14.64 4.96 9.73
CA GLU A 106 -14.30 4.49 11.09
C GLU A 106 -13.23 5.35 11.78
N GLY A 107 -12.38 6.00 10.97
CA GLY A 107 -11.40 7.00 11.37
C GLY A 107 -11.98 8.38 11.68
N GLY A 108 -13.28 8.59 11.48
CA GLY A 108 -13.97 9.86 11.76
C GLY A 108 -13.85 10.92 10.67
N TRP A 109 -13.46 10.54 9.45
CA TRP A 109 -13.39 11.45 8.31
C TRP A 109 -14.77 11.59 7.63
N PRO A 110 -15.08 12.74 7.01
CA PRO A 110 -16.38 13.00 6.37
C PRO A 110 -16.51 12.34 4.99
N ALA A 111 -16.19 11.05 4.92
CA ALA A 111 -16.17 10.25 3.69
C ALA A 111 -17.55 9.65 3.39
N HIS A 112 -18.05 9.81 2.15
CA HIS A 112 -19.36 9.30 1.78
C HIS A 112 -19.36 8.67 0.40
N GLY A 113 -19.72 7.39 0.34
CA GLY A 113 -19.88 6.65 -0.90
C GLY A 113 -18.60 6.47 -1.72
N VAL A 114 -18.70 5.69 -2.79
CA VAL A 114 -17.66 5.55 -3.80
C VAL A 114 -18.19 6.14 -5.10
N TYR A 115 -17.59 7.23 -5.56
CA TYR A 115 -17.98 7.90 -6.79
C TYR A 115 -17.28 7.30 -8.00
N ARG A 116 -17.89 7.41 -9.18
CA ARG A 116 -17.26 6.98 -10.43
C ARG A 116 -16.25 8.02 -10.91
N ALA A 117 -15.06 7.54 -11.29
CA ALA A 117 -14.03 8.36 -11.92
C ALA A 117 -14.52 9.01 -13.22
N LEU A 118 -13.97 10.19 -13.53
CA LEU A 118 -14.19 10.82 -14.82
C LEU A 118 -13.65 9.95 -15.96
N PRO A 119 -14.22 10.02 -17.18
CA PRO A 119 -13.72 9.27 -18.33
C PRO A 119 -12.23 9.46 -18.59
N ALA A 120 -11.71 10.69 -18.39
CA ALA A 120 -10.29 11.00 -18.53
C ALA A 120 -9.38 10.21 -17.56
N ASN A 121 -9.92 9.80 -16.41
CA ASN A 121 -9.22 9.05 -15.36
C ASN A 121 -9.59 7.56 -15.38
N ALA A 122 -10.41 7.09 -16.32
CA ALA A 122 -10.90 5.71 -16.34
C ALA A 122 -9.79 4.68 -16.58
N ALA A 123 -8.65 5.10 -17.11
CA ALA A 123 -7.46 4.26 -17.33
C ALA A 123 -6.38 4.45 -16.26
N SER A 124 -6.60 5.29 -15.25
CA SER A 124 -5.62 5.55 -14.20
C SER A 124 -5.29 4.28 -13.43
N THR A 125 -4.00 4.09 -13.08
CA THR A 125 -3.50 2.97 -12.27
C THR A 125 -2.95 3.49 -10.94
N GLY A 126 -3.15 2.74 -9.86
CA GLY A 126 -2.68 3.14 -8.52
C GLY A 126 -3.59 4.13 -7.80
N LEU A 127 -3.04 4.90 -6.85
CA LEU A 127 -3.79 5.83 -5.99
C LEU A 127 -3.42 7.28 -6.29
N PHE A 128 -4.40 8.18 -6.27
CA PHE A 128 -4.16 9.61 -6.42
C PHE A 128 -4.93 10.41 -5.37
N VAL A 129 -4.25 11.35 -4.72
CA VAL A 129 -4.89 12.35 -3.85
C VAL A 129 -5.04 13.63 -4.64
N ALA A 130 -6.28 13.96 -4.98
CA ALA A 130 -6.65 15.16 -5.70
C ALA A 130 -6.99 16.30 -4.73
N VAL A 131 -6.49 17.49 -5.07
CA VAL A 131 -6.83 18.78 -4.43
C VAL A 131 -7.54 19.69 -5.42
N GLN A 132 -8.15 20.77 -4.94
CA GLN A 132 -8.70 21.82 -5.81
C GLN A 132 -7.61 22.36 -6.75
N ASP A 133 -8.00 22.63 -7.99
CA ASP A 133 -7.13 23.23 -9.00
C ASP A 133 -6.74 24.67 -8.56
N GLY A 134 -5.46 24.85 -8.24
CA GLY A 134 -4.93 26.07 -7.63
C GLY A 134 -3.56 25.80 -7.00
N ASN A 135 -2.64 26.75 -7.12
CA ASN A 135 -1.20 26.59 -6.85
C ASN A 135 -0.79 26.41 -5.36
N PHE A 136 -1.65 25.83 -4.52
CA PHE A 136 -1.36 25.65 -3.10
C PHE A 136 -1.28 24.16 -2.73
N PRO A 137 -0.15 23.66 -2.23
CA PRO A 137 -0.14 22.37 -1.54
C PRO A 137 -0.99 22.52 -0.27
N SER A 138 -2.02 21.69 -0.11
CA SER A 138 -2.76 21.67 1.15
C SER A 138 -1.97 20.84 2.17
N GLU A 139 -1.91 21.32 3.41
CA GLU A 139 -1.27 20.58 4.51
C GLU A 139 -1.98 19.23 4.73
N GLU A 140 -3.28 19.20 4.49
CA GLU A 140 -4.14 18.03 4.55
C GLU A 140 -3.74 16.97 3.51
N GLU A 141 -3.48 17.39 2.26
CA GLU A 141 -2.97 16.51 1.18
C GLU A 141 -1.64 15.87 1.58
N ARG A 142 -0.67 16.68 2.02
CA ARG A 142 0.66 16.17 2.39
C ARG A 142 0.58 15.15 3.51
N ARG A 143 -0.24 15.40 4.53
CA ARG A 143 -0.42 14.48 5.66
C ARG A 143 -1.09 13.18 5.23
N LEU A 144 -2.09 13.26 4.35
CA LEU A 144 -2.74 12.08 3.79
C LEU A 144 -1.76 11.25 2.96
N LEU A 145 -0.98 11.87 2.07
CA LEU A 145 0.04 11.19 1.27
C LEU A 145 1.08 10.49 2.13
N LEU A 146 1.62 11.19 3.14
CA LEU A 146 2.58 10.62 4.08
C LEU A 146 1.99 9.44 4.83
N MET A 147 0.80 9.60 5.41
CA MET A 147 0.14 8.54 6.14
C MET A 147 -0.11 7.32 5.25
N LEU A 148 -0.64 7.48 4.04
CA LEU A 148 -0.85 6.35 3.13
C LEU A 148 0.46 5.62 2.82
N SER A 149 1.56 6.37 2.64
CA SER A 149 2.88 5.78 2.42
C SER A 149 3.43 4.99 3.63
N GLU A 150 3.13 5.41 4.87
CA GLU A 150 3.46 4.65 6.10
C GLU A 150 2.82 3.25 6.09
N PHE A 151 1.68 3.10 5.38
CA PHE A 151 0.95 1.85 5.23
C PHE A 151 1.20 1.16 3.88
N GLY A 152 2.23 1.55 3.12
CA GLY A 152 2.58 0.95 1.83
C GLY A 152 1.60 1.27 0.69
N MET A 153 0.72 2.25 0.89
CA MET A 153 -0.21 2.76 -0.13
C MET A 153 0.40 4.01 -0.76
N TYR A 154 1.15 3.83 -1.85
CA TYR A 154 1.77 4.94 -2.56
C TYR A 154 0.72 5.67 -3.41
N ALA A 155 0.38 6.88 -2.98
CA ALA A 155 -0.51 7.77 -3.72
C ALA A 155 0.25 8.95 -4.32
N VAL A 156 -0.22 9.44 -5.47
CA VAL A 156 0.36 10.57 -6.18
C VAL A 156 -0.56 11.79 -6.08
N LYS A 157 0.02 12.97 -5.95
CA LYS A 157 -0.76 14.22 -6.03
C LYS A 157 -1.40 14.35 -7.40
N SER A 158 -2.66 14.77 -7.43
CA SER A 158 -3.37 15.20 -8.64
C SER A 158 -4.20 16.45 -8.36
N THR A 159 -4.82 17.01 -9.39
CA THR A 159 -5.80 18.08 -9.26
C THR A 159 -7.16 17.58 -9.75
N SER A 160 -8.23 18.05 -9.11
CA SER A 160 -9.60 17.74 -9.51
C SER A 160 -10.40 19.04 -9.63
N PRO A 161 -10.86 19.41 -10.84
CA PRO A 161 -11.65 20.62 -11.04
C PRO A 161 -13.05 20.53 -10.41
N LYS A 162 -13.45 19.33 -9.93
CA LYS A 162 -14.72 19.12 -9.22
C LYS A 162 -14.68 19.57 -7.76
N LEU A 163 -13.50 19.74 -7.20
CA LEU A 163 -13.33 20.21 -5.83
C LEU A 163 -13.50 21.73 -5.82
N THR A 164 -14.60 22.18 -5.22
CA THR A 164 -14.95 23.60 -5.14
C THR A 164 -14.37 24.28 -3.90
N HIS A 165 -13.86 23.51 -2.94
CA HIS A 165 -13.34 24.01 -1.67
C HIS A 165 -11.83 23.68 -1.52
N PRO A 166 -10.99 24.64 -1.07
CA PRO A 166 -9.52 24.47 -1.02
C PRO A 166 -9.04 23.44 0.02
N LYS A 167 -9.90 23.14 1.00
CA LYS A 167 -9.67 22.11 2.03
C LYS A 167 -10.40 20.79 1.76
N ALA A 168 -10.97 20.62 0.56
CA ALA A 168 -11.57 19.35 0.16
C ALA A 168 -10.50 18.45 -0.47
N LEU A 169 -10.63 17.14 -0.25
CA LEU A 169 -9.72 16.13 -0.78
C LEU A 169 -10.52 15.05 -1.52
N GLU A 170 -9.95 14.53 -2.59
CA GLU A 170 -10.50 13.42 -3.36
C GLU A 170 -9.45 12.31 -3.46
N LEU A 171 -9.77 11.08 -3.07
CA LEU A 171 -8.92 9.92 -3.24
C LEU A 171 -9.42 9.10 -4.44
N LEU A 172 -8.69 9.18 -5.55
CA LEU A 172 -8.94 8.36 -6.73
C LEU A 172 -8.21 7.01 -6.62
N VAL A 173 -8.99 5.95 -6.74
CA VAL A 173 -8.54 4.56 -6.81
C VAL A 173 -8.60 4.12 -8.27
N GLY A 174 -7.42 3.99 -8.87
CA GLY A 174 -7.20 3.46 -10.19
C GLY A 174 -7.18 1.94 -10.24
N HIS A 175 -6.94 1.40 -11.44
CA HIS A 175 -6.69 -0.02 -11.63
C HIS A 175 -5.48 -0.46 -10.83
N ARG A 176 -5.47 -1.75 -10.49
CA ARG A 176 -4.28 -2.38 -9.97
C ARG A 176 -3.15 -2.29 -11.01
N PRO A 177 -1.94 -1.85 -10.63
CA PRO A 177 -0.79 -1.95 -11.52
C PRO A 177 -0.58 -3.41 -11.90
N THR A 178 -0.79 -3.75 -13.17
CA THR A 178 -0.39 -5.03 -13.73
C THR A 178 1.11 -4.96 -13.98
N MET A 179 1.91 -5.67 -13.16
CA MET A 179 3.34 -5.89 -13.43
C MET A 179 3.54 -6.73 -14.68
#